data_AF-A0A8H5U330-F1
#
_entry.id   AF-A0A8H5U330-F1
#
_cell.length_a   1.000
_cell.length_b   1.000
_cell.length_c   1.000
_cell.angle_alpha   90.00
_cell.angle_beta   90.00
_cell.angle_gamma   90.00
#
_symmetry.space_group_name_H-M   'P 1'
#
loop_
_entity.id
_entity.type
_entity.pdbx_description
1 polymer ?
#
loop_
_entity_poly.entity_id
_entity_poly.type
_entity_poly.pdbx_seq_one_letter_code
_entity_poly.pdbx_strand_id
1 'polypeptide(L)'
;MGTGIVSILLFNLPFNATWLYWISVAIFALNVLLFALVLTISVLRYTLFRGVWNCMIRHPVQSLFLGTFPMGLATIVNMVVFVCVPAWGHRFVTLAWVLWWIDVACAVGTNFYLPFIIMCRHESSLQTMTAVWLLPIVSTIVAAASGGIVASVLSNENALITIVTSYILWGCGVPLALFTMVIYFQRLTIYKLPPREVIVSVFLPLGPLGQGSFGIMQLGKQTLRISKEVKFLPDAPITGQVFYAVGVLVAFVLWGFGLVWLFFALSSITR
;
A
#
# COMPACT_ATOMS: atom_id res chain seq x y z
N MET A 1 10.34 2.09 -1.16
CA MET A 1 9.13 2.10 -0.28
C MET A 1 9.33 2.98 0.94
N GLY A 2 10.21 2.63 1.90
CA GLY A 2 10.43 3.42 3.12
C GLY A 2 10.87 4.88 2.85
N THR A 3 11.86 5.06 1.97
CA THR A 3 12.28 6.38 1.46
C THR A 3 11.13 7.16 0.83
N GLY A 4 10.30 6.48 0.04
CA GLY A 4 9.11 7.06 -0.59
C GLY A 4 8.06 7.53 0.42
N ILE A 5 7.75 6.73 1.45
CA ILE A 5 6.77 7.14 2.47
C ILE A 5 7.28 8.30 3.31
N VAL A 6 8.58 8.34 3.62
CA VAL A 6 9.20 9.48 4.32
C VAL A 6 9.04 10.76 3.51
N SER A 7 9.30 10.72 2.20
CA SER A 7 9.06 11.87 1.32
C SER A 7 7.59 12.30 1.35
N ILE A 8 6.64 11.36 1.29
CA ILE A 8 5.19 11.64 1.33
C ILE A 8 4.77 12.30 2.63
N LEU A 9 5.27 11.80 3.76
CA LEU A 9 4.97 12.38 5.07
C LEU A 9 5.55 13.78 5.20
N LEU A 10 6.81 13.99 4.76
CA LEU A 10 7.44 15.30 4.83
C LEU A 10 6.70 16.35 4.00
N PHE A 11 6.19 15.97 2.83
CA PHE A 11 5.39 16.87 1.99
C PHE A 11 4.03 17.23 2.60
N ASN A 12 3.36 16.26 3.25
CA ASN A 12 2.01 16.41 3.80
C ASN A 12 1.99 16.91 5.26
N LEU A 13 3.13 17.23 5.86
CA LEU A 13 3.18 17.77 7.21
C LEU A 13 2.39 19.11 7.29
N PRO A 14 1.56 19.30 8.33
CA PRO A 14 0.75 20.52 8.46
C PRO A 14 1.61 21.77 8.72
N PHE A 15 2.80 21.60 9.29
CA PHE A 15 3.79 22.66 9.53
C PHE A 15 4.73 22.80 8.32
N ASN A 16 4.17 23.22 7.18
CA ASN A 16 4.88 23.17 5.89
C ASN A 16 5.79 24.39 5.70
N ALA A 17 7.02 24.30 6.21
CA ALA A 17 8.06 25.30 5.92
C ALA A 17 8.71 25.03 4.55
N THR A 18 9.14 26.09 3.86
CA THR A 18 9.71 25.97 2.50
C THR A 18 10.90 25.01 2.43
N TRP A 19 11.73 24.94 3.47
CA TRP A 19 12.87 24.02 3.54
C TRP A 19 12.42 22.54 3.60
N LEU A 20 11.28 22.26 4.26
CA LEU A 20 10.74 20.92 4.41
C LEU A 20 10.25 20.35 3.07
N TYR A 21 9.64 21.23 2.24
CA TYR A 21 9.28 20.90 0.86
C TYR A 21 10.51 20.45 0.06
N TRP A 22 11.61 21.21 0.08
CA TRP A 22 12.82 20.84 -0.67
C TRP A 22 13.46 19.54 -0.19
N ILE A 23 13.43 19.26 1.12
CA ILE A 23 13.87 17.97 1.66
C ILE A 23 12.97 16.83 1.13
N SER A 24 11.65 17.03 1.09
CA SER A 24 10.73 16.03 0.56
C SER A 24 11.03 15.68 -0.91
N VAL A 25 11.37 16.69 -1.73
CA VAL A 25 11.75 16.55 -3.14
C VAL A 25 13.10 15.85 -3.29
N ALA A 26 14.09 16.19 -2.46
CA ALA A 26 15.40 15.52 -2.47
C ALA A 26 15.28 14.02 -2.14
N ILE A 27 14.47 13.67 -1.13
CA ILE A 27 14.21 12.28 -0.77
C ILE A 27 13.38 11.58 -1.86
N PHE A 28 12.47 12.29 -2.53
CA PHE A 28 11.74 11.74 -3.67
C PHE A 28 12.71 11.38 -4.81
N ALA A 29 13.63 12.28 -5.18
CA ALA A 29 14.63 12.01 -6.22
C ALA A 29 15.50 10.80 -5.84
N LEU A 30 15.93 10.71 -4.58
CA LEU A 30 16.65 9.54 -4.07
C LEU A 30 15.80 8.26 -4.17
N ASN A 31 14.51 8.32 -3.83
CA ASN A 31 13.60 7.17 -3.93
C ASN A 31 13.45 6.69 -5.38
N VAL A 32 13.33 7.61 -6.34
CA VAL A 32 13.27 7.28 -7.77
C VAL A 32 14.59 6.66 -8.24
N LEU A 33 15.73 7.22 -7.83
CA LEU A 33 17.06 6.67 -8.16
C LEU A 33 17.24 5.25 -7.61
N LEU A 34 16.93 5.04 -6.33
CA LEU A 34 17.02 3.73 -5.68
C LEU A 34 16.08 2.72 -6.34
N PHE A 35 14.84 3.13 -6.66
CA PHE A 35 13.89 2.27 -7.34
C PHE A 35 14.38 1.89 -8.74
N ALA A 36 14.86 2.84 -9.54
CA ALA A 36 15.39 2.58 -10.87
C ALA A 36 16.62 1.66 -10.83
N LEU A 37 17.53 1.88 -9.88
CA LEU A 37 18.72 1.05 -9.69
C LEU A 37 18.34 -0.39 -9.33
N VAL A 38 17.50 -0.58 -8.31
CA VAL A 38 17.08 -1.91 -7.85
C VAL A 38 16.23 -2.62 -8.91
N LEU A 39 15.38 -1.88 -9.64
CA LEU A 39 14.62 -2.41 -10.75
C LEU A 39 15.55 -2.88 -11.87
N THR A 40 16.55 -2.08 -12.24
CA THR A 40 17.53 -2.44 -13.27
C THR A 40 18.32 -3.69 -12.87
N ILE A 41 18.80 -3.76 -11.62
CA ILE A 41 19.47 -4.95 -11.09
C ILE A 41 18.55 -6.17 -11.13
N SER A 42 17.28 -6.01 -10.74
CA SER A 42 16.31 -7.10 -10.73
C SER A 42 16.02 -7.61 -12.15
N VAL A 43 15.81 -6.71 -13.10
CA VAL A 43 15.62 -7.04 -14.52
C VAL A 43 16.85 -7.77 -15.06
N LEU A 44 18.06 -7.24 -14.83
CA LEU A 44 19.31 -7.88 -15.24
C LEU A 44 19.47 -9.27 -14.62
N ARG A 45 19.16 -9.42 -13.33
CA ARG A 45 19.22 -10.71 -12.63
C ARG A 45 18.31 -11.75 -13.29
N TYR A 46 17.09 -11.37 -13.65
CA TYR A 46 16.12 -12.30 -14.23
C TYR A 46 16.34 -12.56 -15.73
N THR A 47 16.92 -11.60 -16.48
CA THR A 47 17.26 -11.79 -17.89
C THR A 47 18.53 -12.62 -18.08
N LEU A 48 19.55 -12.39 -17.25
CA LEU A 48 20.83 -13.11 -17.31
C LEU A 48 20.73 -14.53 -16.71
N PHE A 49 19.96 -14.72 -15.64
CA PHE A 49 19.83 -16.01 -14.95
C PHE A 49 18.41 -16.57 -15.05
N ARG A 50 18.07 -17.13 -16.22
CA ARG A 50 16.71 -17.58 -16.61
C ARG A 50 16.05 -18.65 -15.71
N GLY A 51 16.76 -19.24 -14.75
CA GLY A 51 16.19 -20.17 -13.76
C GLY A 51 15.76 -19.53 -12.43
N VAL A 52 16.27 -18.33 -12.11
CA VAL A 52 16.14 -17.74 -10.77
C VAL A 52 14.72 -17.27 -10.48
N TRP A 53 13.99 -16.81 -11.50
CA TRP A 53 12.60 -16.36 -11.35
C TRP A 53 11.69 -17.49 -10.84
N ASN A 54 11.76 -18.67 -11.46
CA ASN A 54 10.97 -19.82 -11.05
C ASN A 54 11.38 -20.34 -9.68
N CYS A 55 12.66 -20.28 -9.34
CA CYS A 55 13.16 -20.64 -8.01
C CYS A 55 12.61 -19.68 -6.93
N MET A 56 12.63 -18.38 -7.20
CA MET A 56 12.16 -17.34 -6.29
C MET A 56 10.65 -17.44 -6.02
N ILE A 57 9.82 -17.66 -7.06
CA ILE A 57 8.37 -17.83 -6.90
C ILE A 57 8.03 -19.07 -6.05
N ARG A 58 8.82 -20.14 -6.17
CA ARG A 58 8.63 -21.38 -5.41
C ARG A 58 9.19 -21.30 -3.98
N HIS A 59 9.89 -20.22 -3.63
CA HIS A 59 10.44 -20.07 -2.30
C HIS A 59 9.39 -19.44 -1.36
N PRO A 60 9.06 -20.07 -0.21
CA PRO A 60 7.95 -19.66 0.67
C PRO A 60 8.10 -18.24 1.21
N VAL A 61 9.33 -17.80 1.50
CA VAL A 61 9.60 -16.48 2.06
C VAL A 61 9.92 -15.44 0.98
N GLN A 62 10.80 -15.72 0.03
CA GLN A 62 11.25 -14.74 -0.97
C GLN A 62 10.13 -14.30 -1.92
N SER A 63 9.21 -15.20 -2.27
CA SER A 63 8.06 -14.88 -3.13
C SER A 63 7.17 -13.79 -2.54
N LEU A 64 7.02 -13.73 -1.20
CA LEU A 64 6.23 -12.71 -0.50
C LEU A 64 6.76 -11.29 -0.71
N PHE A 65 8.06 -11.14 -0.94
CA PHE A 65 8.68 -9.83 -1.16
C PHE A 65 8.36 -9.25 -2.54
N LEU A 66 7.76 -10.02 -3.46
CA LEU A 66 7.26 -9.47 -4.72
C LEU A 66 6.21 -8.36 -4.51
N GLY A 67 5.45 -8.41 -3.41
CA GLY A 67 4.52 -7.33 -3.03
C GLY A 67 5.21 -5.98 -2.78
N THR A 68 6.53 -5.97 -2.52
CA THR A 68 7.28 -4.72 -2.31
C THR A 68 7.49 -3.90 -3.58
N PHE A 69 7.41 -4.52 -4.76
CA PHE A 69 7.51 -3.84 -6.04
C PHE A 69 6.35 -2.84 -6.24
N PRO A 70 5.07 -3.28 -6.24
CA PRO A 70 3.95 -2.36 -6.37
C PRO A 70 3.91 -1.32 -5.23
N MET A 71 4.14 -1.73 -3.97
CA MET A 71 4.22 -0.77 -2.86
C MET A 71 5.29 0.31 -3.06
N GLY A 72 6.43 -0.02 -3.68
CA GLY A 72 7.46 0.95 -4.06
C GLY A 72 7.01 1.88 -5.18
N LEU A 73 6.42 1.32 -6.24
CA LEU A 73 5.93 2.08 -7.38
C LEU A 73 4.83 3.08 -6.98
N ALA A 74 3.88 2.65 -6.14
CA ALA A 74 2.83 3.47 -5.57
C ALA A 74 3.37 4.75 -4.89
N THR A 75 4.48 4.67 -4.15
CA THR A 75 5.09 5.85 -3.52
C THR A 75 5.61 6.87 -4.53
N ILE A 76 6.11 6.39 -5.68
CA ILE A 76 6.56 7.25 -6.78
C ILE A 76 5.35 7.91 -7.43
N VAL A 77 4.30 7.14 -7.73
CA VAL A 77 3.05 7.66 -8.29
C VAL A 77 2.47 8.78 -7.45
N ASN A 78 2.38 8.58 -6.13
CA ASN A 78 1.87 9.60 -5.21
C ASN A 78 2.70 10.89 -5.25
N MET A 79 4.03 10.77 -5.29
CA MET A 79 4.91 11.95 -5.39
C MET A 79 4.85 12.64 -6.75
N VAL A 80 4.64 11.89 -7.84
CA VAL A 80 4.39 12.49 -9.15
C VAL A 80 3.11 13.33 -9.10
N VAL A 81 2.06 12.86 -8.44
CA VAL A 81 0.82 13.63 -8.25
C VAL A 81 1.06 14.88 -7.38
N PHE A 82 1.83 14.78 -6.31
CA PHE A 82 2.05 15.90 -5.39
C PHE A 82 3.02 16.97 -5.90
N VAL A 83 4.12 16.57 -6.55
CA VAL A 83 5.21 17.48 -6.94
C VAL A 83 5.21 17.76 -8.43
N CYS A 84 5.11 16.72 -9.26
CA CYS A 84 5.29 16.84 -10.71
C CYS A 84 4.05 17.41 -11.42
N VAL A 85 2.83 17.04 -10.99
CA VAL A 85 1.60 17.54 -11.62
C VAL A 85 1.45 19.06 -11.44
N PRO A 86 1.62 19.66 -10.23
CA PRO A 86 1.54 21.11 -10.08
C PRO A 86 2.67 21.85 -10.82
N ALA A 87 3.86 21.26 -10.93
CA ALA A 87 5.02 21.90 -11.54
C ALA A 87 5.05 21.82 -13.07
N TRP A 88 4.60 20.70 -13.65
CA TRP A 88 4.81 20.38 -15.08
C TRP A 88 3.51 20.09 -15.85
N GLY A 89 2.35 20.13 -15.18
CA GLY A 89 1.03 20.13 -15.81
C GLY A 89 0.50 18.77 -16.27
N HIS A 90 -0.42 18.81 -17.24
CA HIS A 90 -1.33 17.70 -17.55
C HIS A 90 -0.65 16.40 -18.01
N ARG A 91 0.51 16.46 -18.68
CA ARG A 91 1.23 15.25 -19.13
C ARG A 91 1.60 14.32 -17.96
N PHE A 92 1.88 14.90 -16.79
CA PHE A 92 2.21 14.13 -15.59
C PHE A 92 0.98 13.53 -14.91
N VAL A 93 -0.22 14.05 -15.18
CA VAL A 93 -1.48 13.43 -14.74
C VAL A 93 -1.68 12.10 -15.47
N THR A 94 -1.52 12.09 -16.80
CA THR A 94 -1.61 10.87 -17.60
C THR A 94 -0.53 9.87 -17.19
N LEU A 95 0.71 10.34 -16.96
CA LEU A 95 1.79 9.49 -16.47
C LEU A 95 1.44 8.83 -15.14
N ALA A 96 0.98 9.60 -14.15
CA ALA A 96 0.59 9.07 -12.85
C ALA A 96 -0.52 8.03 -12.96
N TRP A 97 -1.51 8.28 -13.83
CA TRP A 97 -2.61 7.35 -14.04
C TRP A 97 -2.20 6.04 -14.72
N VAL A 98 -1.34 6.11 -15.74
CA VAL A 98 -0.80 4.91 -16.40
C VAL A 98 0.06 4.09 -15.44
N LEU A 99 0.96 4.76 -14.69
CA LEU A 99 1.78 4.09 -13.68
C LEU A 99 0.92 3.46 -12.58
N TRP A 100 -0.18 4.11 -12.19
CA TRP A 100 -1.12 3.55 -11.23
C TRP A 100 -1.81 2.29 -11.76
N TRP A 101 -2.24 2.25 -13.03
CA TRP A 101 -2.81 1.02 -13.60
C TRP A 101 -1.81 -0.14 -13.65
N ILE A 102 -0.54 0.14 -13.97
CA ILE A 102 0.54 -0.85 -13.89
C ILE A 102 0.69 -1.35 -12.45
N ASP A 103 0.67 -0.43 -11.48
CA ASP A 103 0.73 -0.75 -10.05
C ASP A 103 -0.44 -1.64 -9.62
N VAL A 104 -1.67 -1.32 -10.03
CA VAL A 104 -2.88 -2.11 -9.77
C VAL A 104 -2.74 -3.53 -10.32
N ALA A 105 -2.30 -3.69 -11.58
CA ALA A 105 -2.12 -5.00 -12.19
C ALA A 105 -1.08 -5.84 -11.42
N CYS A 106 0.05 -5.23 -11.04
CA CYS A 106 1.06 -5.88 -10.23
C CYS A 106 0.54 -6.24 -8.83
N ALA A 107 -0.16 -5.33 -8.15
CA ALA A 107 -0.69 -5.52 -6.81
C ALA A 107 -1.72 -6.64 -6.77
N VAL A 108 -2.71 -6.62 -7.67
CA VAL A 108 -3.72 -7.70 -7.81
C VAL A 108 -3.04 -9.03 -8.12
N GLY A 109 -2.08 -9.02 -9.06
CA GLY A 109 -1.28 -10.19 -9.39
C GLY A 109 -0.62 -10.77 -8.14
N THR A 110 0.10 -9.97 -7.36
CA THR A 110 0.77 -10.45 -6.14
C THR A 110 -0.21 -10.87 -5.05
N ASN A 111 -1.29 -10.13 -4.83
CA ASN A 111 -2.26 -10.41 -3.76
C ASN A 111 -3.11 -11.65 -4.04
N PHE A 112 -3.38 -11.98 -5.30
CA PHE A 112 -4.19 -13.16 -5.63
C PHE A 112 -3.31 -14.39 -5.85
N TYR A 113 -2.20 -14.22 -6.57
CA TYR A 113 -1.34 -15.33 -6.96
C TYR A 113 -0.56 -15.90 -5.77
N LEU A 114 0.01 -15.06 -4.90
CA LEU A 114 0.89 -15.54 -3.83
C LEU A 114 0.13 -16.33 -2.75
N PRO A 115 -1.00 -15.85 -2.20
CA PRO A 115 -1.80 -16.66 -1.28
C PRO A 115 -2.27 -17.96 -1.91
N PHE A 116 -2.64 -17.96 -3.20
CA PHE A 116 -3.07 -19.17 -3.89
C PHE A 116 -1.93 -20.20 -4.01
N ILE A 117 -0.71 -19.78 -4.40
CA ILE A 117 0.44 -20.70 -4.44
C ILE A 117 0.75 -21.24 -3.05
N ILE A 118 0.67 -20.40 -2.03
CA ILE A 118 0.89 -20.82 -0.65
C ILE A 118 -0.09 -21.92 -0.26
N MET A 119 -1.38 -21.78 -0.59
CA MET A 119 -2.40 -22.80 -0.34
C MET A 119 -2.17 -24.09 -1.13
N CYS A 120 -1.70 -24.01 -2.38
CA CYS A 120 -1.61 -25.17 -3.27
C CYS A 120 -0.26 -25.90 -3.28
N ARG A 121 0.84 -25.23 -2.92
CA ARG A 121 2.20 -25.73 -3.16
C ARG A 121 3.13 -25.69 -1.95
N HIS A 122 2.85 -24.86 -0.95
CA HIS A 122 3.73 -24.74 0.21
C HIS A 122 3.15 -25.53 1.38
N GLU A 123 3.90 -26.51 1.88
CA GLU A 123 3.63 -27.13 3.17
C GLU A 123 3.89 -26.12 4.28
N SER A 124 2.89 -25.29 4.54
CA SER A 124 2.97 -24.19 5.50
C SER A 124 2.54 -24.70 6.87
N SER A 125 3.49 -24.92 7.77
CA SER A 125 3.16 -25.17 9.18
C SER A 125 2.92 -23.84 9.90
N LEU A 126 1.94 -23.81 10.82
CA LEU A 126 1.60 -22.62 11.63
C LEU A 126 2.80 -22.01 12.36
N GLN A 127 3.83 -22.81 12.67
CA GLN A 127 5.07 -22.37 13.30
C GLN A 127 5.92 -21.45 12.41
N THR A 128 5.91 -21.73 11.11
CA THR A 128 6.71 -21.02 10.09
C THR A 128 6.03 -19.77 9.54
N MET A 129 4.77 -19.53 9.92
CA MET A 129 4.06 -18.32 9.54
C MET A 129 4.70 -17.09 10.17
N THR A 130 5.02 -16.11 9.32
CA THR A 130 5.64 -14.83 9.72
C THR A 130 4.77 -13.67 9.26
N ALA A 131 4.97 -12.50 9.86
CA ALA A 131 4.25 -11.29 9.47
C ALA A 131 4.54 -10.84 8.02
N VAL A 132 5.58 -11.40 7.37
CA VAL A 132 5.93 -11.18 5.96
C VAL A 132 4.81 -11.61 5.01
N TRP A 133 3.92 -12.51 5.45
CA TRP A 133 2.72 -12.90 4.72
C TRP A 133 1.78 -11.74 4.41
N LEU A 134 1.88 -10.64 5.17
CA LEU A 134 1.15 -9.42 4.91
C LEU A 134 1.68 -8.65 3.69
N LEU A 135 2.93 -8.82 3.27
CA LEU A 135 3.52 -8.00 2.20
C LEU A 135 2.76 -8.07 0.86
N PRO A 136 2.39 -9.25 0.33
CA PRO A 136 1.56 -9.32 -0.87
C PRO A 136 0.19 -8.69 -0.70
N ILE A 137 -0.40 -8.81 0.50
CA ILE A 137 -1.75 -8.33 0.79
C ILE A 137 -1.78 -6.81 0.90
N VAL A 138 -0.76 -6.24 1.52
CA VAL A 138 -0.64 -4.78 1.69
C VAL A 138 -0.47 -4.08 0.34
N SER A 139 0.03 -4.75 -0.69
CA SER A 139 0.19 -4.15 -2.02
C SER A 139 -1.12 -3.58 -2.59
N THR A 140 -2.24 -4.29 -2.46
CA THR A 140 -3.55 -3.83 -2.95
C THR A 140 -4.12 -2.71 -2.09
N ILE A 141 -3.86 -2.73 -0.79
CA ILE A 141 -4.24 -1.64 0.13
C ILE A 141 -3.50 -0.34 -0.24
N VAL A 142 -2.21 -0.43 -0.51
CA VAL A 142 -1.38 0.71 -0.90
C VAL A 142 -1.76 1.23 -2.28
N ALA A 143 -2.05 0.34 -3.24
CA ALA A 143 -2.55 0.72 -4.56
C ALA A 143 -3.91 1.44 -4.45
N ALA A 144 -4.81 0.97 -3.58
CA ALA A 144 -6.10 1.62 -3.30
C ALA A 144 -5.93 3.03 -2.71
N ALA A 145 -5.05 3.18 -1.71
CA ALA A 145 -4.77 4.48 -1.12
C ALA A 145 -4.17 5.46 -2.13
N SER A 146 -3.27 4.96 -2.99
CA SER A 146 -2.64 5.75 -4.06
C SER A 146 -3.64 6.13 -5.15
N GLY A 147 -4.62 5.27 -5.44
CA GLY A 147 -5.72 5.59 -6.36
C GLY A 147 -6.58 6.74 -5.86
N GLY A 148 -6.80 6.86 -4.54
CA GLY A 148 -7.43 8.04 -3.94
C GLY A 148 -6.63 9.33 -4.15
N ILE A 149 -5.29 9.26 -4.20
CA ILE A 149 -4.45 10.43 -4.50
C ILE A 149 -4.53 10.75 -5.99
N VAL A 150 -4.38 9.76 -6.87
CA VAL A 150 -4.43 9.93 -8.33
C VAL A 150 -5.79 10.48 -8.80
N ALA A 151 -6.89 10.02 -8.21
CA ALA A 151 -8.24 10.52 -8.49
C ALA A 151 -8.39 12.03 -8.25
N SER A 152 -7.55 12.63 -7.40
CA SER A 152 -7.63 14.07 -7.11
C SER A 152 -7.19 14.97 -8.28
N VAL A 153 -6.44 14.45 -9.25
CA VAL A 153 -5.93 15.22 -10.40
C VAL A 153 -6.54 14.81 -11.73
N LEU A 154 -7.43 13.80 -11.72
CA LEU A 154 -8.10 13.27 -12.90
C LEU A 154 -9.38 14.03 -13.26
N SER A 155 -9.81 13.87 -14.51
CA SER A 155 -11.16 14.25 -14.96
C SER A 155 -12.21 13.36 -14.29
N ASN A 156 -13.44 13.86 -14.18
CA ASN A 156 -14.50 13.22 -13.39
C ASN A 156 -14.78 11.75 -13.76
N GLU A 157 -14.77 11.41 -15.04
CA GLU A 157 -15.00 10.03 -15.52
C GLU A 157 -13.86 9.08 -15.10
N ASN A 158 -12.62 9.47 -15.39
CA ASN A 158 -11.44 8.68 -15.01
C ASN A 158 -11.27 8.58 -13.50
N ALA A 159 -11.61 9.67 -12.79
CA ALA A 159 -11.56 9.71 -11.34
C ALA A 159 -12.60 8.77 -10.72
N LEU A 160 -13.82 8.68 -11.28
CA LEU A 160 -14.85 7.74 -10.82
C LEU A 160 -14.38 6.29 -10.98
N ILE A 161 -13.86 5.92 -12.15
CA ILE A 161 -13.32 4.57 -12.40
C ILE A 161 -12.21 4.27 -11.38
N THR A 162 -11.28 5.20 -11.20
CA THR A 162 -10.15 5.05 -10.27
C THR A 162 -10.63 4.87 -8.82
N ILE A 163 -11.65 5.62 -8.37
CA ILE A 163 -12.23 5.48 -7.03
C ILE A 163 -12.91 4.13 -6.85
N VAL A 164 -13.76 3.71 -7.80
CA VAL A 164 -14.48 2.43 -7.73
C VAL A 164 -13.49 1.27 -7.68
N THR A 165 -12.49 1.27 -8.58
CA THR A 165 -11.42 0.28 -8.57
C THR A 165 -10.66 0.30 -7.24
N SER A 166 -10.39 1.47 -6.68
CA SER A 166 -9.68 1.59 -5.39
C SER A 166 -10.51 1.04 -4.22
N TYR A 167 -11.83 1.24 -4.19
CA TYR A 167 -12.69 0.60 -3.19
C TYR A 167 -12.66 -0.92 -3.28
N ILE A 168 -12.67 -1.48 -4.50
CA ILE A 168 -12.56 -2.92 -4.74
C ILE A 168 -11.20 -3.43 -4.23
N LEU A 169 -10.11 -2.76 -4.58
CA LEU A 169 -8.75 -3.12 -4.12
C LEU A 169 -8.63 -3.07 -2.60
N TRP A 170 -9.19 -2.03 -1.96
CA TRP A 170 -9.23 -1.92 -0.51
C TRP A 170 -10.02 -3.07 0.12
N GLY A 171 -11.17 -3.41 -0.46
CA GLY A 171 -12.02 -4.53 -0.03
C GLY A 171 -11.36 -5.90 -0.22
N CYS A 172 -10.48 -6.07 -1.21
CA CYS A 172 -9.68 -7.29 -1.37
C CYS A 172 -8.53 -7.37 -0.36
N GLY A 173 -7.91 -6.23 -0.01
CA GLY A 173 -6.71 -6.19 0.83
C GLY A 173 -6.99 -6.21 2.33
N VAL A 174 -7.84 -5.30 2.82
CA VAL A 174 -8.01 -5.09 4.28
C VAL A 174 -8.60 -6.31 5.00
N PRO A 175 -9.71 -6.92 4.55
CA PRO A 175 -10.24 -8.12 5.20
C PRO A 175 -9.24 -9.28 5.21
N LEU A 176 -8.52 -9.49 4.09
CA LEU A 176 -7.51 -10.54 3.99
C LEU A 176 -6.33 -10.29 4.94
N ALA A 177 -5.94 -9.02 5.13
CA ALA A 177 -4.92 -8.64 6.10
C ALA A 177 -5.40 -8.92 7.54
N LEU A 178 -6.66 -8.62 7.86
CA LEU A 178 -7.24 -8.90 9.18
C LEU A 178 -7.28 -10.40 9.49
N PHE A 179 -7.68 -11.25 8.54
CA PHE A 179 -7.62 -12.71 8.72
C PHE A 179 -6.20 -13.21 8.98
N THR A 180 -5.25 -12.71 8.19
CA THR A 180 -3.83 -13.06 8.34
C THR A 180 -3.29 -12.61 9.70
N MET A 181 -3.71 -11.45 10.20
CA MET A 181 -3.35 -10.97 11.53
C MET A 181 -3.92 -11.80 12.66
N VAL A 182 -5.16 -12.28 12.55
CA VAL A 182 -5.75 -13.14 13.58
C VAL A 182 -4.94 -14.43 13.73
N ILE A 183 -4.58 -15.06 12.60
CA ILE A 183 -3.74 -16.26 12.60
C ILE A 183 -2.34 -15.94 13.14
N TYR A 184 -1.77 -14.80 12.75
CA TYR A 184 -0.47 -14.36 13.27
C TYR A 184 -0.49 -14.11 14.78
N PHE A 185 -1.56 -13.49 15.30
CA PHE A 185 -1.76 -13.29 16.73
C PHE A 185 -1.82 -14.64 17.47
N GLN A 186 -2.62 -15.58 16.97
CA GLN A 186 -2.66 -16.95 17.50
C GLN A 186 -1.27 -17.60 17.52
N ARG A 187 -0.50 -17.47 16.44
CA ARG A 187 0.88 -17.97 16.35
C ARG A 187 1.78 -17.34 17.41
N LEU A 188 1.69 -16.03 17.65
CA LEU A 188 2.46 -15.34 18.68
C LEU A 188 2.10 -15.82 20.09
N THR A 189 0.83 -16.14 20.34
CA THR A 189 0.36 -16.68 21.63
C THR A 189 0.88 -18.10 21.87
N ILE A 190 0.91 -18.97 20.85
CA ILE A 190 1.27 -20.38 20.99
C ILE A 190 2.80 -20.59 20.95
N TYR A 191 3.50 -19.96 19.99
CA TYR A 191 4.89 -20.25 19.67
C TYR A 191 5.88 -19.18 20.14
N LYS A 192 5.46 -18.28 21.04
CA LYS A 192 6.22 -17.14 21.55
C LYS A 192 6.65 -16.15 20.46
N LEU A 193 7.27 -15.04 20.87
CA LEU A 193 7.74 -13.99 19.95
C LEU A 193 8.81 -14.54 18.98
N PRO A 194 8.90 -13.99 17.75
CA PRO A 194 9.91 -14.39 16.77
C PRO A 194 11.35 -14.18 17.28
N PRO A 195 12.36 -14.88 16.70
CA PRO A 195 13.76 -14.64 17.00
C PRO A 195 14.16 -13.17 16.81
N ARG A 196 15.18 -12.71 17.55
CA ARG A 196 15.64 -11.31 17.54
C ARG A 196 15.94 -10.75 16.14
N GLU A 197 16.42 -11.59 15.23
CA GLU A 197 16.74 -11.26 13.84
C GLU A 197 15.53 -10.77 13.03
N VAL A 198 14.33 -11.23 13.37
CA VAL A 198 13.07 -10.90 12.68
C VAL A 198 12.12 -10.10 13.57
N ILE A 199 12.57 -9.58 14.71
CA ILE A 199 11.69 -8.88 15.66
C ILE A 199 11.07 -7.61 15.09
N VAL A 200 11.78 -6.95 14.17
CA VAL A 200 11.28 -5.76 13.44
C VAL A 200 10.07 -6.12 12.56
N SER A 201 9.92 -7.38 12.15
CA SER A 201 8.76 -7.86 11.39
C SER A 201 7.45 -7.76 12.19
N VAL A 202 7.50 -7.64 13.53
CA VAL A 202 6.32 -7.41 14.38
C VAL A 202 5.68 -6.04 14.12
N PHE A 203 6.37 -5.12 13.44
CA PHE A 203 5.79 -3.84 12.97
C PHE A 203 5.01 -3.97 11.66
N LEU A 204 5.14 -5.07 10.90
CA LEU A 204 4.45 -5.24 9.61
C LEU A 204 2.92 -5.12 9.70
N PRO A 205 2.24 -5.61 10.76
CA PRO A 205 0.80 -5.38 10.94
C PRO A 205 0.38 -3.91 10.96
N LEU A 206 1.27 -2.98 11.30
CA LEU A 206 0.97 -1.54 11.24
C LEU A 206 0.78 -1.05 9.81
N GLY A 207 1.42 -1.70 8.83
CA GLY A 207 1.31 -1.36 7.41
C GLY A 207 -0.13 -1.37 6.90
N PRO A 208 -0.84 -2.52 6.89
CA PRO A 208 -2.23 -2.61 6.42
C PRO A 208 -3.20 -1.79 7.27
N LEU A 209 -2.97 -1.61 8.57
CA LEU A 209 -3.85 -0.78 9.42
C LEU A 209 -3.66 0.71 9.12
N GLY A 210 -2.42 1.19 9.02
CA GLY A 210 -2.09 2.57 8.68
C GLY A 210 -2.45 2.93 7.23
N GLN A 211 -2.07 2.10 6.26
CA GLN A 211 -2.42 2.34 4.85
C GLN A 211 -3.91 2.08 4.59
N GLY A 212 -4.54 1.13 5.27
CA GLY A 212 -5.97 0.88 5.18
C GLY A 212 -6.80 2.05 5.71
N SER A 213 -6.42 2.62 6.86
CA SER A 213 -7.06 3.82 7.43
C SER A 213 -6.84 5.06 6.55
N PHE A 214 -5.61 5.30 6.09
CA PHE A 214 -5.33 6.40 5.17
C PHE A 214 -6.10 6.26 3.86
N GLY A 215 -6.11 5.07 3.28
CA GLY A 215 -6.76 4.78 2.01
C GLY A 215 -8.28 4.99 2.06
N ILE A 216 -8.97 4.43 3.06
CA ILE A 216 -10.43 4.58 3.15
C ILE A 216 -10.85 6.03 3.38
N MET A 217 -10.08 6.78 4.18
CA MET A 217 -10.33 8.21 4.40
C MET A 217 -10.12 9.01 3.11
N GLN A 218 -9.06 8.72 2.35
CA GLN A 218 -8.82 9.40 1.08
C GLN A 218 -9.90 9.09 0.04
N LEU A 219 -10.31 7.84 -0.08
CA LEU A 219 -11.39 7.45 -0.99
C LEU A 219 -12.70 8.13 -0.62
N GLY A 220 -13.02 8.23 0.68
CA GLY A 220 -14.17 8.99 1.16
C GLY A 220 -14.08 10.47 0.76
N LYS A 221 -12.90 11.09 0.90
CA LYS A 221 -12.68 12.50 0.52
C LYS A 221 -12.87 12.74 -0.98
N GLN A 222 -12.34 11.85 -1.83
CA GLN A 222 -12.52 11.98 -3.28
C GLN A 222 -13.96 11.68 -3.71
N THR A 223 -14.63 10.71 -3.07
CA THR A 223 -16.04 10.41 -3.35
C THR A 223 -16.91 11.62 -3.02
N LEU A 224 -16.66 12.30 -1.90
CA LEU A 224 -17.34 13.55 -1.55
C LEU A 224 -17.12 14.66 -2.59
N ARG A 225 -15.90 14.79 -3.10
CA ARG A 225 -15.58 15.76 -4.16
C ARG A 225 -16.35 15.46 -5.45
N ILE A 226 -16.24 14.23 -5.97
CA ILE A 226 -16.85 13.86 -7.25
C ILE A 226 -18.38 13.86 -7.18
N SER A 227 -18.96 13.49 -6.03
CA SER A 227 -20.43 13.47 -5.86
C SER A 227 -21.10 14.85 -6.06
N LYS A 228 -20.33 15.94 -6.04
CA LYS A 228 -20.84 17.29 -6.34
C LYS A 228 -21.03 17.53 -7.84
N GLU A 229 -20.29 16.82 -8.69
CA GLU A 229 -20.21 17.05 -10.13
C GLU A 229 -20.79 15.88 -10.94
N VAL A 230 -20.73 14.67 -10.41
CA VAL A 230 -21.24 13.45 -11.04
C VAL A 230 -22.14 12.71 -10.06
N LYS A 231 -23.30 12.26 -10.54
CA LYS A 231 -24.19 11.38 -9.78
C LYS A 231 -23.56 9.99 -9.65
N PHE A 232 -22.81 9.76 -8.58
CA PHE A 232 -22.22 8.46 -8.26
C PHE A 232 -23.30 7.38 -8.05
N LEU A 233 -24.40 7.77 -7.38
CA LEU A 233 -25.63 7.01 -7.25
C LEU A 233 -26.79 7.94 -7.64
N PRO A 234 -27.52 7.66 -8.74
CA PRO A 234 -28.52 8.57 -9.31
C PRO A 234 -29.60 9.05 -8.33
N ASP A 235 -29.96 8.19 -7.36
CA ASP A 235 -31.08 8.38 -6.44
C ASP A 235 -30.67 8.71 -5.00
N ALA A 236 -29.38 8.96 -4.74
CA ALA A 236 -28.86 9.20 -3.40
C ALA A 236 -28.02 10.50 -3.34
N PRO A 237 -28.65 11.66 -3.04
CA PRO A 237 -27.98 12.97 -3.07
C PRO A 237 -26.92 13.14 -1.97
N ILE A 238 -26.99 12.35 -0.90
CA ILE A 238 -26.05 12.40 0.24
C ILE A 238 -24.91 11.38 0.16
N THR A 239 -24.80 10.63 -0.94
CA THR A 239 -23.81 9.54 -1.09
C THR A 239 -22.38 9.98 -0.74
N GLY A 240 -21.91 11.10 -1.29
CA GLY A 240 -20.55 11.58 -1.02
C GLY A 240 -20.28 11.84 0.46
N GLN A 241 -21.25 12.39 1.21
CA GLN A 241 -21.13 12.66 2.64
C GLN A 241 -21.11 11.37 3.45
N VAL A 242 -21.94 10.40 3.08
CA VAL A 242 -22.00 9.09 3.74
C VAL A 242 -20.68 8.34 3.57
N PHE A 243 -20.15 8.26 2.34
CA PHE A 243 -18.86 7.59 2.08
C PHE A 243 -17.69 8.26 2.82
N TYR A 244 -17.69 9.59 2.94
CA TYR A 244 -16.70 10.30 3.73
C TYR A 244 -16.83 10.02 5.23
N ALA A 245 -18.03 10.12 5.80
CA ALA A 245 -18.28 9.89 7.22
C ALA A 245 -17.95 8.44 7.64
N VAL A 246 -18.40 7.46 6.85
CA VAL A 246 -18.07 6.05 7.05
C VAL A 246 -16.56 5.82 6.90
N GLY A 247 -15.93 6.44 5.89
CA GLY A 247 -14.48 6.34 5.70
C GLY A 247 -13.69 6.86 6.91
N VAL A 248 -14.09 7.99 7.49
CA VAL A 248 -13.48 8.53 8.71
C VAL A 248 -13.68 7.60 9.91
N LEU A 249 -14.89 7.08 10.10
CA LEU A 249 -15.19 6.13 11.17
C LEU A 249 -14.31 4.87 11.08
N VAL A 250 -14.27 4.24 9.90
CA VAL A 250 -13.44 3.05 9.66
C VAL A 250 -11.95 3.37 9.84
N ALA A 251 -11.50 4.54 9.39
CA ALA A 251 -10.11 4.97 9.56
C ALA A 251 -9.73 5.07 11.04
N PHE A 252 -10.59 5.65 11.90
CA PHE A 252 -10.32 5.71 13.34
C PHE A 252 -10.28 4.34 14.01
N VAL A 253 -11.19 3.42 13.63
CA VAL A 253 -11.18 2.05 14.16
C VAL A 253 -9.88 1.33 13.80
N LEU A 254 -9.47 1.40 12.53
CA LEU A 254 -8.22 0.79 12.07
C LEU A 254 -6.99 1.44 12.71
N TRP A 255 -6.99 2.75 12.89
CA TRP A 255 -5.91 3.48 13.55
C TRP A 255 -5.79 3.10 15.03
N GLY A 256 -6.91 3.03 15.75
CA GLY A 256 -6.95 2.57 17.14
C GLY A 256 -6.46 1.13 17.30
N PHE A 257 -6.86 0.23 16.39
CA PHE A 257 -6.33 -1.14 16.37
C PHE A 257 -4.83 -1.18 16.06
N GLY A 258 -4.34 -0.25 15.22
CA GLY A 258 -2.91 -0.06 14.96
C GLY A 258 -2.11 0.26 16.21
N LEU A 259 -2.65 1.06 17.15
CA LEU A 259 -1.97 1.39 18.40
C LEU A 259 -1.71 0.15 19.29
N VAL A 260 -2.63 -0.82 19.28
CA VAL A 260 -2.45 -2.09 20.01
C VAL A 260 -1.26 -2.87 19.45
N TRP A 261 -1.18 -2.99 18.12
CA TRP A 261 -0.05 -3.64 17.46
C TRP A 261 1.27 -2.88 17.64
N LEU A 262 1.22 -1.55 17.70
CA LEU A 262 2.40 -0.72 17.98
C LEU A 262 2.92 -1.00 19.39
N PHE A 263 2.02 -1.09 20.37
CA PHE A 263 2.38 -1.47 21.74
C PHE A 263 3.04 -2.86 21.76
N PHE A 264 2.44 -3.88 21.12
CA PHE A 264 3.04 -5.22 21.05
C PHE A 264 4.42 -5.21 20.39
N ALA A 265 4.59 -4.44 19.32
CA ALA A 265 5.85 -4.33 18.61
C ALA A 265 6.94 -3.67 19.48
N LEU A 266 6.62 -2.57 20.16
CA LEU A 266 7.53 -1.89 21.08
C LEU A 266 7.90 -2.78 22.28
N SER A 267 6.91 -3.40 22.93
CA SER A 267 7.14 -4.30 24.06
C SER A 267 7.98 -5.52 23.68
N SER A 268 7.87 -6.00 22.43
CA SER A 268 8.68 -7.10 21.94
C SER A 268 10.18 -6.75 21.83
N ILE A 269 10.51 -5.50 21.47
CA ILE A 269 11.90 -5.03 21.36
C ILE A 269 12.55 -4.88 22.74
N THR A 270 11.78 -4.43 23.74
CA THR A 270 12.31 -4.12 25.08
C THR A 270 12.63 -5.35 25.94
N ARG A 271 12.40 -6.57 25.45
CA ARG A 271 12.54 -7.82 26.20
C ARG A 271 13.73 -8.66 25.73
#